data_AF-A0A7L2IXS9-F1
#
_entry.id   AF-A0A7L2IXS9-F1
#
_cell.length_a   1.000
_cell.length_b   1.000
_cell.length_c   1.000
_cell.angle_alpha   90.00
_cell.angle_beta   90.00
_cell.angle_gamma   90.00
#
_symmetry.space_group_name_H-M   'P 1'
#
loop_
_entity.id
_entity.type
_entity.pdbx_description
1 polymer ?
#
loop_
_entity_poly.entity_id
_entity_poly.type
_entity_poly.pdbx_seq_one_letter_code
_entity_poly.pdbx_strand_id
1 'polypeptide(L)'
;SQVTNETQLQKLDIFIPLLDINSYLKLTEASGHICVSHWVGPCRLGCLFNHGDHIVAVNDLQPQDVEEAYFFISRSTRKEVRL
;
A
#
# COMPACT_ATOMS: atom_id res chain seq x y z
N SER A 1 -0.66 -26.15 20.46
CA SER A 1 -0.54 -24.69 20.58
C SER A 1 -1.52 -24.04 19.63
N GLN A 2 -2.66 -23.54 20.11
CA GLN A 2 -3.54 -22.71 19.30
C GLN A 2 -2.86 -21.34 19.15
N VAL A 3 -2.26 -21.11 18.00
CA VAL A 3 -1.92 -19.74 17.60
C VAL A 3 -3.25 -19.11 17.19
N THR A 4 -3.91 -18.41 18.10
CA THR A 4 -4.98 -17.46 17.73
C THR A 4 -4.32 -16.36 16.92
N ASN A 5 -4.25 -16.56 15.60
CA ASN A 5 -3.66 -15.62 14.67
C ASN A 5 -4.68 -14.56 14.30
N GLU A 6 -5.10 -13.80 15.30
CA GLU A 6 -5.78 -12.53 15.12
C GLU A 6 -4.90 -11.45 15.74
N THR A 7 -3.67 -11.34 15.24
CA THR A 7 -2.93 -10.09 15.33
C THR A 7 -3.85 -9.02 14.75
N GLN A 8 -4.45 -8.20 15.61
CA GLN A 8 -5.34 -7.12 15.18
C GLN A 8 -4.56 -6.24 14.21
N LEU A 9 -4.95 -6.26 12.93
CA LEU A 9 -4.34 -5.41 11.93
C LEU A 9 -4.66 -3.95 12.30
N GLN A 10 -3.61 -3.14 12.44
CA GLN A 10 -3.78 -1.71 12.65
C GLN A 10 -3.92 -1.03 11.28
N LYS A 11 -4.97 -0.21 11.14
CA LYS A 11 -5.10 0.69 9.99
C LYS A 11 -4.26 1.94 10.25
N LEU A 12 -3.39 2.27 9.32
CA LEU A 12 -2.51 3.43 9.36
C LEU A 12 -2.68 4.23 8.08
N ASP A 13 -2.57 5.56 8.19
CA ASP A 13 -2.48 6.45 7.04
C ASP A 13 -1.02 6.80 6.79
N ILE A 14 -0.52 6.47 5.59
CA ILE A 14 0.86 6.72 5.20
C ILE A 14 0.86 7.69 4.01
N PHE A 15 1.60 8.79 4.14
CA PHE A 15 1.74 9.81 3.11
C PHE A 15 3.07 9.62 2.38
N ILE A 16 3.01 9.46 1.06
CA ILE A 16 4.18 9.14 0.24
C ILE A 16 4.21 10.04 -0.98
N PRO A 17 5.35 10.64 -1.35
CA PRO A 17 5.48 11.38 -2.60
C PRO A 17 5.03 10.53 -3.80
N LEU A 18 4.23 11.10 -4.70
CA LEU A 18 3.68 10.40 -5.86
C LEU A 18 4.77 9.81 -6.78
N LEU A 19 5.94 10.46 -6.83
CA LEU A 19 7.07 9.93 -7.60
C LEU A 19 7.66 8.68 -6.94
N ASP A 20 7.74 8.67 -5.61
CA ASP A 20 8.35 7.58 -4.85
C ASP A 20 7.43 6.34 -4.84
N ILE A 21 6.12 6.52 -4.68
CA ILE A 21 5.17 5.40 -4.76
C ILE A 21 5.22 4.68 -6.12
N ASN A 22 5.25 5.42 -7.23
CA ASN A 22 5.33 4.83 -8.57
C ASN A 22 6.67 4.12 -8.84
N SER A 23 7.73 4.51 -8.14
CA SER A 23 9.07 3.96 -8.34
C SER A 23 9.36 2.74 -7.47
N TYR A 24 8.80 2.72 -6.25
CA TYR A 24 9.27 1.82 -5.20
C TYR A 24 8.22 0.85 -4.66
N LEU A 25 6.93 1.11 -4.87
CA LEU A 25 5.85 0.24 -4.39
C LEU A 25 5.40 -0.75 -5.47
N LYS A 26 5.39 -2.04 -5.13
CA LYS A 26 4.76 -3.08 -5.95
C LYS A 26 3.63 -3.76 -5.20
N LEU A 27 2.46 -3.79 -5.81
CA LEU A 27 1.27 -4.44 -5.29
C LEU A 27 1.04 -5.79 -5.96
N THR A 28 0.36 -6.67 -5.25
CA THR A 28 -0.10 -7.97 -5.74
C THR A 28 -1.44 -8.29 -5.10
N GLU A 29 -2.20 -9.19 -5.70
CA GLU A 29 -3.44 -9.66 -5.12
C GLU A 29 -3.19 -11.01 -4.43
N ALA A 30 -3.59 -11.12 -3.17
CA ALA A 30 -3.48 -12.35 -2.39
C ALA A 30 -4.72 -12.52 -1.53
N SER A 31 -5.42 -13.66 -1.66
CA SER A 31 -6.64 -13.97 -0.91
C SER A 31 -7.74 -12.89 -1.01
N GLY A 32 -7.88 -12.25 -2.17
CA GLY A 32 -8.86 -11.17 -2.38
C GLY A 32 -8.49 -9.84 -1.71
N HIS A 33 -7.24 -9.68 -1.27
CA HIS A 33 -6.71 -8.43 -0.74
C HIS A 33 -5.59 -7.89 -1.63
N ILE A 34 -5.51 -6.56 -1.71
CA ILE A 34 -4.40 -5.87 -2.36
C ILE A 34 -3.27 -5.78 -1.33
N CYS A 35 -2.16 -6.45 -1.60
CA CYS A 35 -1.04 -6.59 -0.68
C CYS A 35 0.23 -5.97 -1.26
N VAL A 36 1.08 -5.45 -0.37
CA VAL A 36 2.43 -5.03 -0.73
C VAL A 36 3.27 -6.28 -1.01
N SER A 37 3.73 -6.43 -2.25
CA SER A 37 4.70 -7.47 -2.61
C SER A 37 6.13 -6.98 -2.35
N HIS A 38 6.42 -5.71 -2.68
CA HIS A 38 7.74 -5.10 -2.50
C HIS A 38 7.61 -3.62 -2.17
N TRP A 39 8.48 -3.16 -1.27
CA TRP A 39 8.81 -1.76 -1.05
C TRP A 39 10.33 -1.61 -1.13
N VAL A 40 10.81 -0.87 -2.13
CA VAL A 40 12.25 -0.66 -2.39
C VAL A 40 12.62 0.81 -2.25
N GLY A 41 12.03 1.48 -1.25
CA GLY A 41 12.21 2.91 -1.03
C GLY A 41 13.64 3.28 -0.61
N PRO A 42 14.11 4.48 -0.95
CA PRO A 42 15.41 5.01 -0.52
C PRO A 42 15.43 5.20 1.00
N CYS A 43 16.63 5.11 1.61
CA CYS A 43 16.81 5.19 3.07
C CYS A 43 16.16 6.41 3.72
N ARG A 44 16.06 7.54 3.00
CA ARG A 44 15.39 8.77 3.46
C ARG A 44 13.91 8.59 3.82
N LEU A 45 13.24 7.60 3.23
CA LEU A 45 11.83 7.28 3.48
C LEU A 45 11.64 6.23 4.59
N GLY A 46 12.71 5.53 4.98
CA GLY A 46 12.64 4.43 5.93
C GLY A 46 11.85 3.20 5.42
N CYS A 47 11.52 2.32 6.36
CA CYS A 47 10.73 1.12 6.11
C CYS A 47 9.24 1.44 6.28
N LEU A 48 8.59 1.94 5.21
CA LEU A 48 7.17 2.30 5.25
C LEU A 48 6.25 1.07 5.18
N PHE A 49 6.65 0.04 4.45
CA PHE A 49 5.86 -1.18 4.27
C PHE A 49 6.69 -2.44 4.48
N ASN A 50 6.01 -3.49 4.93
CA ASN A 50 6.46 -4.86 4.94
C ASN A 50 5.74 -5.67 3.86
N HIS A 51 6.33 -6.79 3.46
CA HIS A 51 5.67 -7.74 2.57
C HIS A 51 4.40 -8.28 3.23
N GLY A 52 3.28 -8.22 2.51
CA GLY A 52 1.98 -8.66 3.01
C GLY A 52 1.14 -7.56 3.67
N ASP A 53 1.64 -6.32 3.81
CA ASP A 53 0.81 -5.21 4.28
C ASP A 53 -0.37 -4.98 3.32
N HIS A 54 -1.56 -4.74 3.86
CA HIS A 54 -2.77 -4.55 3.06
C HIS A 54 -2.96 -3.09 2.66
N ILE A 55 -3.22 -2.85 1.37
CA ILE A 55 -3.66 -1.55 0.88
C ILE A 55 -5.18 -1.56 0.80
N VAL A 56 -5.82 -0.77 1.67
CA VAL A 56 -7.28 -0.69 1.77
C VAL A 56 -7.87 0.57 1.17
N ALA A 57 -7.04 1.59 0.90
CA ALA A 57 -7.46 2.82 0.25
C ALA A 57 -6.30 3.51 -0.48
N VAL A 58 -6.65 4.33 -1.47
CA VAL A 58 -5.76 5.28 -2.15
C VAL A 58 -6.45 6.63 -2.16
N ASN A 59 -5.94 7.61 -1.41
CA ASN A 59 -6.57 8.93 -1.25
C ASN A 59 -8.07 8.84 -0.92
N ASP A 60 -8.42 8.03 0.09
CA ASP A 60 -9.79 7.77 0.55
C ASP A 60 -10.67 6.95 -0.42
N LEU A 61 -10.20 6.65 -1.64
CA LEU A 61 -10.87 5.74 -2.57
C LEU A 61 -10.52 4.29 -2.23
N GLN A 62 -11.51 3.40 -2.23
CA GLN A 62 -11.31 1.97 -1.96
C GLN A 62 -11.24 1.20 -3.29
N PRO A 63 -10.05 0.81 -3.77
CA PRO A 63 -9.94 -0.01 -4.97
C PRO A 63 -10.43 -1.44 -4.73
N GLN A 64 -11.04 -2.04 -5.74
CA GLN A 64 -11.50 -3.42 -5.73
C GLN A 64 -10.38 -4.42 -6.00
N ASP A 65 -9.39 -4.00 -6.79
CA ASP A 65 -8.26 -4.83 -7.19
C ASP A 65 -6.98 -3.99 -7.38
N VAL A 66 -5.88 -4.69 -7.72
CA VAL A 66 -4.57 -4.08 -7.94
C VAL A 66 -4.57 -3.11 -9.12
N GLU A 67 -5.32 -3.40 -10.18
CA GLU A 67 -5.39 -2.55 -11.37
C GLU A 67 -6.04 -1.21 -11.04
N GLU A 68 -7.16 -1.23 -10.31
CA GLU A 68 -7.84 -0.03 -9.85
C GLU A 68 -6.99 0.78 -8.86
N ALA A 69 -6.25 0.12 -7.97
CA ALA A 69 -5.31 0.80 -7.08
C ALA A 69 -4.24 1.57 -7.86
N TYR A 70 -3.61 0.92 -8.86
CA TYR A 70 -2.66 1.59 -9.75
C TYR A 70 -3.29 2.69 -10.60
N PHE A 71 -4.53 2.49 -11.06
CA PHE A 71 -5.28 3.52 -11.77
C PHE A 71 -5.47 4.77 -10.91
N PHE A 72 -5.89 4.63 -9.65
CA PHE A 72 -6.03 5.76 -8.72
C PHE A 72 -4.70 6.46 -8.44
N ILE A 73 -3.61 5.71 -8.23
CA ILE A 73 -2.27 6.29 -8.01
C ILE A 73 -1.82 7.07 -9.24
N SER A 74 -1.90 6.48 -10.44
CA SER A 74 -1.43 7.09 -11.69
C SER A 74 -2.20 8.35 -12.10
N ARG A 75 -3.47 8.48 -11.68
CA ARG A 75 -4.33 9.64 -11.96
C ARG A 75 -4.30 10.70 -10.85
N SER A 76 -3.57 10.45 -9.75
CA SER A 76 -3.45 11.43 -8.68
C SER A 76 -2.77 12.71 -9.16
N THR A 77 -3.40 13.86 -8.93
CA THR A 77 -2.81 15.19 -9.16
C THR A 77 -2.12 15.75 -7.92
N ARG A 78 -2.16 15.01 -6.80
CA ARG A 78 -1.54 15.39 -5.52
C ARG A 78 -0.03 15.12 -5.56
N LYS A 79 0.74 15.93 -4.84
CA LYS A 79 2.19 15.71 -4.66
C LYS A 79 2.50 14.46 -3.83
N GLU A 80 1.59 14.11 -2.94
CA GLU A 80 1.67 12.93 -2.08
C GLU A 80 0.37 12.12 -2.20
N VAL A 81 0.50 10.80 -2.07
CA VAL A 81 -0.60 9.83 -2.01
C VAL A 81 -0.72 9.35 -0.58
N ARG A 82 -1.95 9.33 -0.06
CA ARG A 82 -2.28 8.69 1.21
C ARG A 82 -2.70 7.24 0.91
N LEU A 83 -1.97 6.28 1.47
CA LEU A 83 -2.35 4.86 1.51
C LEU A 83 -2.83 4.48 2.91
#